data_AF-A0A059XB51-F1
#
_entry.id   AF-A0A059XB51-F1
#
_cell.length_a   1.000
_cell.length_b   1.000
_cell.length_c   1.000
_cell.angle_alpha   90.00
_cell.angle_beta   90.00
_cell.angle_gamma   90.00
#
_symmetry.space_group_name_H-M   'P 1'
#
loop_
_entity.id
_entity.type
_entity.pdbx_description
1 polymer ?
#
loop_
_entity_poly.entity_id
_entity_poly.type
_entity_poly.pdbx_seq_one_letter_code
_entity_poly.pdbx_strand_id
1 'polypeptide(L)'
;MLKLILKIYIVAFTLISCFNLDNSNPILLYEIGNSDRTKKAVLAGNEGNATVDLSLHVSILEYTDRISVKEVGNTFTVDDNHGSTRLDSTSIKLNWIGNDTLQIQYDKKLRTFTQKEKVNGVTVVYVEK
;
A
#
# COMPACT_ATOMS: atom_id res chain seq x y z
N MET A 1 13.13 49.38 -7.27
CA MET A 1 13.46 48.03 -7.78
C MET A 1 13.83 47.05 -6.67
N LEU A 2 14.69 47.40 -5.70
CA LEU A 2 15.09 46.49 -4.59
C LEU A 2 13.92 46.00 -3.70
N LYS A 3 12.90 46.85 -3.46
CA LYS A 3 11.70 46.50 -2.65
C LYS A 3 10.74 45.50 -3.32
N LEU A 4 10.81 45.34 -4.65
CA LEU A 4 9.96 44.40 -5.39
C LEU A 4 10.56 42.99 -5.36
N ILE A 5 11.89 42.89 -5.40
CA ILE A 5 12.64 41.63 -5.32
C ILE A 5 12.43 40.96 -3.96
N LEU A 6 12.41 41.74 -2.87
CA LEU A 6 12.22 41.22 -1.50
C LEU A 6 10.82 40.62 -1.27
N LYS A 7 9.78 41.14 -1.94
CA LYS A 7 8.41 40.62 -1.82
C LYS A 7 8.20 39.30 -2.56
N ILE A 8 8.92 39.09 -3.66
CA ILE A 8 8.88 37.84 -4.44
C ILE A 8 9.49 36.68 -3.61
N TYR A 9 10.53 36.95 -2.82
CA TYR A 9 11.15 35.95 -1.94
C TYR A 9 10.23 35.46 -0.81
N ILE A 10 9.40 36.34 -0.23
CA ILE A 10 8.50 35.97 0.87
C ILE A 10 7.35 35.09 0.38
N VAL A 11 6.85 35.30 -0.85
CA VAL A 11 5.80 34.45 -1.44
C VAL A 11 6.35 33.08 -1.84
N ALA A 12 7.58 33.02 -2.37
CA ALA A 12 8.22 31.76 -2.76
C ALA A 12 8.50 30.82 -1.58
N PHE A 13 8.72 31.33 -0.37
CA PHE A 13 9.04 30.51 0.80
C PHE A 13 7.81 29.82 1.43
N THR A 14 6.59 30.34 1.19
CA THR A 14 5.35 29.80 1.77
C THR A 14 4.71 28.66 0.96
N LEU A 15 5.16 28.44 -0.28
CA LEU A 15 4.63 27.37 -1.16
C LEU A 15 5.42 26.07 -1.08
N ILE A 16 6.61 26.06 -0.45
CA ILE A 16 7.46 24.87 -0.34
C ILE A 16 7.01 23.96 0.82
N SER A 17 6.25 24.49 1.78
CA SER A 17 5.84 23.77 2.99
C SER A 17 4.77 22.69 2.77
N CYS A 18 4.15 22.66 1.59
CA CYS A 18 3.03 21.73 1.30
C CYS A 18 3.43 20.49 0.49
N PHE A 19 4.71 20.29 0.19
CA PHE A 19 5.18 19.08 -0.51
C PHE A 19 5.83 18.07 0.45
N ASN A 20 5.17 17.75 1.56
CA ASN A 20 5.42 16.47 2.23
C ASN A 20 4.65 15.41 1.45
N LEU A 21 5.17 15.04 0.27
CA LEU A 21 4.81 13.76 -0.33
C LEU A 21 5.21 12.70 0.68
N ASP A 22 4.22 11.93 1.12
CA ASP A 22 4.34 10.91 2.14
C ASP A 22 5.39 9.87 1.71
N ASN A 23 6.63 10.07 2.16
CA ASN A 23 7.79 9.23 1.89
C ASN A 23 8.06 8.28 3.07
N SER A 24 7.06 8.06 3.93
CA SER A 24 7.17 7.07 4.98
C SER A 24 7.33 5.69 4.34
N ASN A 25 8.28 4.91 4.86
CA ASN A 25 8.47 3.55 4.36
C ASN A 25 7.27 2.69 4.80
N PRO A 26 6.73 1.82 3.93
CA PRO A 26 5.68 0.90 4.32
C PRO A 26 6.10 0.07 5.53
N ILE A 27 5.19 -0.06 6.49
CA ILE A 27 5.39 -0.89 7.68
C ILE A 27 5.09 -2.33 7.26
N LEU A 28 6.14 -3.14 7.08
CA LEU A 28 5.98 -4.56 6.76
C LEU A 28 5.26 -5.28 7.91
N LEU A 29 4.10 -5.88 7.63
CA LEU A 29 3.37 -6.70 8.60
C LEU A 29 3.78 -8.16 8.49
N TYR A 30 3.70 -8.74 7.29
CA TYR A 30 4.23 -10.06 7.00
C TYR A 30 4.40 -10.30 5.49
N GLU A 31 5.15 -11.34 5.14
CA GLU A 31 5.32 -11.80 3.75
C GLU A 31 5.23 -13.33 3.66
N ILE A 32 4.77 -13.83 2.51
CA ILE A 32 4.73 -15.27 2.20
C ILE A 32 5.24 -15.54 0.79
N GLY A 33 6.17 -16.48 0.67
CA GLY A 33 6.65 -16.97 -0.63
C GLY A 33 5.70 -18.01 -1.23
N ASN A 34 5.67 -18.11 -2.56
CA ASN A 34 5.10 -19.29 -3.21
C ASN A 34 6.00 -20.53 -2.97
N SER A 35 5.52 -21.72 -3.35
CA SER A 35 6.23 -22.98 -3.07
C SER A 35 7.63 -23.01 -3.68
N ASP A 36 7.77 -22.51 -4.91
CA ASP A 36 9.06 -22.50 -5.64
C ASP A 36 9.96 -21.33 -5.25
N ARG A 37 9.51 -20.43 -4.37
CA ARG A 37 10.23 -19.21 -3.97
C ARG A 37 10.68 -18.36 -5.16
N THR A 38 9.82 -18.25 -6.17
CA THR A 38 10.01 -17.34 -7.31
C THR A 38 9.31 -16.01 -7.08
N LYS A 39 8.17 -16.03 -6.38
CA LYS A 39 7.39 -14.84 -6.01
C LYS A 39 7.15 -14.80 -4.52
N LYS A 40 6.86 -13.60 -4.01
CA LYS A 40 6.28 -13.44 -2.68
C LYS A 40 5.17 -12.41 -2.68
N ALA A 41 4.22 -12.61 -1.76
CA ALA A 41 3.18 -11.66 -1.46
C ALA A 41 3.53 -10.98 -0.12
N VAL A 42 3.42 -9.66 -0.08
CA VAL A 42 3.77 -8.83 1.07
C VAL A 42 2.52 -8.10 1.52
N LEU A 43 2.21 -8.16 2.81
CA LEU A 43 1.26 -7.26 3.46
C LEU A 43 2.01 -6.17 4.21
N ALA A 44 1.73 -4.92 3.88
CA ALA A 44 2.30 -3.75 4.55
C ALA A 44 1.21 -2.75 4.93
N GLY A 45 1.40 -2.07 6.06
CA GLY A 45 0.63 -0.91 6.46
C GLY A 45 1.27 0.36 5.91
N ASN A 46 0.45 1.33 5.55
CA ASN A 46 0.90 2.70 5.32
C ASN A 46 0.08 3.64 6.21
N GLU A 47 0.77 4.34 7.10
CA GLU A 47 0.16 5.40 7.89
C GLU A 47 0.00 6.61 6.99
N GLY A 48 -1.22 7.11 6.85
CA GLY A 48 -1.44 8.35 6.16
C GLY A 48 -1.05 9.55 7.02
N ASN A 49 -0.65 10.63 6.37
CA ASN A 49 -0.60 11.97 6.98
C ASN A 49 -1.98 12.40 7.54
N ALA A 50 -2.03 13.57 8.21
CA ALA A 50 -3.10 14.12 9.07
C ALA A 50 -4.61 13.96 8.68
N THR A 51 -4.95 13.48 7.47
CA THR A 51 -6.32 13.29 6.98
C THR A 51 -6.62 11.89 6.44
N VAL A 52 -5.65 10.97 6.44
CA VAL A 52 -5.83 9.61 5.90
C VAL A 52 -5.51 8.61 7.00
N ASP A 53 -6.49 7.78 7.34
CA ASP A 53 -6.33 6.69 8.30
C ASP A 53 -5.35 5.62 7.76
N LEU A 54 -4.91 4.72 8.64
CA LEU A 54 -4.07 3.57 8.26
C LEU A 54 -4.68 2.85 7.04
N SER A 55 -3.84 2.45 6.10
CA SER A 55 -4.23 1.63 4.96
C SER A 55 -3.40 0.36 4.90
N LEU A 56 -4.00 -0.74 4.43
CA LEU A 56 -3.30 -1.99 4.20
C LEU A 56 -3.10 -2.21 2.71
N HIS A 57 -1.92 -2.67 2.36
CA HIS A 57 -1.44 -2.83 1.00
C HIS A 57 -0.87 -4.22 0.81
N VAL A 58 -1.35 -4.91 -0.22
CA VAL A 58 -0.77 -6.15 -0.70
C VAL A 58 0.03 -5.87 -1.97
N SER A 59 1.26 -6.37 -1.98
CA SER A 59 2.13 -6.35 -3.16
C SER A 59 2.62 -7.74 -3.51
N ILE A 60 2.72 -8.02 -4.80
CA ILE A 60 3.38 -9.22 -5.34
C ILE A 60 4.71 -8.79 -5.96
N LEU A 61 5.80 -9.41 -5.49
CA LEU A 61 7.18 -9.11 -5.86
C LEU A 61 7.92 -10.38 -6.30
N GLU A 62 9.10 -10.24 -6.92
CA GLU A 62 10.03 -11.35 -6.98
C GLU A 62 10.44 -11.74 -5.55
N TYR A 63 10.75 -13.02 -5.35
CA TYR A 63 11.00 -13.56 -4.02
C TYR A 63 12.15 -12.85 -3.27
N THR A 64 13.20 -12.45 -3.99
CA THR A 64 14.39 -11.80 -3.42
C THR A 64 14.24 -10.29 -3.23
N ASP A 65 13.21 -9.69 -3.82
CA ASP A 65 13.06 -8.23 -3.83
C ASP A 65 12.61 -7.72 -2.45
N ARG A 66 12.96 -6.47 -2.15
CA ARG A 66 12.48 -5.80 -0.94
C ARG A 66 11.32 -4.89 -1.32
N ILE A 67 10.33 -4.80 -0.45
CA ILE A 67 9.23 -3.84 -0.64
C ILE A 67 9.80 -2.42 -0.64
N SER A 68 9.41 -1.63 -1.63
CA SER A 68 9.77 -0.22 -1.76
C SER A 68 8.51 0.65 -1.79
N VAL A 69 8.66 1.93 -1.47
CA VAL A 69 7.57 2.92 -1.54
C VAL A 69 6.92 2.96 -2.94
N LYS A 70 7.66 2.62 -4.00
CA LYS A 70 7.15 2.64 -5.39
C LYS A 70 6.30 1.42 -5.74
N GLU A 71 6.46 0.32 -5.01
CA GLU A 71 5.89 -0.98 -5.36
C GLU A 71 4.81 -1.45 -4.39
N VAL A 72 4.60 -0.69 -3.31
CA VAL A 72 3.54 -0.95 -2.32
C VAL A 72 2.15 -0.81 -2.94
N GLY A 73 1.24 -1.72 -2.61
CA GLY A 73 -0.14 -1.69 -3.07
C GLY A 73 -0.32 -2.04 -4.55
N ASN A 74 0.65 -2.73 -5.18
CA ASN A 74 0.56 -3.05 -6.61
C ASN A 74 -0.57 -4.05 -6.95
N THR A 75 -1.16 -4.71 -5.94
CA THR A 75 -2.16 -5.77 -6.09
C THR A 75 -3.50 -5.43 -5.43
N PHE A 76 -3.51 -5.14 -4.12
CA PHE A 76 -4.74 -4.91 -3.35
C PHE A 76 -4.50 -3.82 -2.29
N THR A 77 -5.41 -2.85 -2.19
CA THR A 77 -5.30 -1.74 -1.23
C THR A 77 -6.65 -1.44 -0.62
N VAL A 78 -6.69 -1.34 0.71
CA VAL A 78 -7.90 -1.13 1.50
C VAL A 78 -7.65 -0.22 2.70
N ASP A 79 -8.73 0.35 3.24
CA ASP A 79 -8.76 0.95 4.58
C ASP A 79 -9.96 0.46 5.40
N ASP A 80 -10.09 0.99 6.61
CA ASP A 80 -11.09 0.62 7.61
C ASP A 80 -12.51 1.15 7.33
N ASN A 81 -12.69 1.85 6.21
CA ASN A 81 -13.92 2.51 5.83
C ASN A 81 -14.45 3.45 6.92
N HIS A 82 -13.65 4.43 7.34
CA HIS A 82 -13.98 5.41 8.37
C HIS A 82 -14.32 4.77 9.72
N GLY A 83 -13.53 3.76 10.12
CA GLY A 83 -13.72 3.00 11.35
C GLY A 83 -14.91 2.04 11.33
N SER A 84 -15.47 1.71 10.16
CA SER A 84 -16.57 0.74 10.04
C SER A 84 -16.16 -0.69 10.37
N THR A 85 -14.85 -0.98 10.31
CA THR A 85 -14.27 -2.25 10.76
C THR A 85 -12.88 -2.04 11.34
N ARG A 86 -12.32 -3.08 11.96
CA ARG A 86 -10.96 -3.08 12.47
C ARG A 86 -9.97 -3.34 11.33
N LEU A 87 -8.92 -2.53 11.25
CA LEU A 87 -7.85 -2.68 10.27
C LEU A 87 -6.54 -3.06 10.95
N ASP A 88 -6.15 -4.33 10.82
CA ASP A 88 -4.86 -4.83 11.28
C ASP A 88 -4.36 -6.03 10.44
N SER A 89 -3.27 -6.65 10.86
CA SER A 89 -2.66 -7.79 10.16
C SER A 89 -3.56 -9.02 10.01
N THR A 90 -4.66 -9.11 10.75
CA THR A 90 -5.64 -10.21 10.67
C THR A 90 -6.77 -9.92 9.68
N SER A 91 -6.96 -8.65 9.30
CA SER A 91 -7.99 -8.22 8.34
C SER A 91 -7.73 -8.72 6.92
N ILE A 92 -6.48 -9.10 6.61
CA ILE A 92 -6.08 -9.70 5.33
C ILE A 92 -5.28 -10.97 5.59
N LYS A 93 -5.69 -12.08 4.96
CA LYS A 93 -4.92 -13.33 4.92
C LYS A 93 -4.48 -13.64 3.50
N LEU A 94 -3.18 -13.80 3.33
CA LEU A 94 -2.56 -14.22 2.07
C LEU A 94 -2.37 -15.74 2.07
N ASN A 95 -2.64 -16.39 0.93
CA ASN A 95 -2.38 -17.82 0.77
C ASN A 95 -2.05 -18.14 -0.70
N TRP A 96 -0.87 -18.71 -0.95
CA TRP A 96 -0.54 -19.25 -2.27
C TRP A 96 -1.27 -20.59 -2.46
N ILE A 97 -2.19 -20.66 -3.42
CA ILE A 97 -2.90 -21.90 -3.79
C ILE A 97 -2.28 -22.60 -5.01
N GLY A 98 -1.33 -21.92 -5.65
CA GLY A 98 -0.44 -22.43 -6.70
C GLY A 98 0.80 -21.55 -6.79
N ASN A 99 1.77 -21.90 -7.62
CA ASN A 99 2.98 -21.08 -7.80
C ASN A 99 2.71 -19.75 -8.52
N ASP A 100 1.62 -19.67 -9.27
CA ASP A 100 1.18 -18.52 -10.04
C ASP A 100 -0.19 -17.98 -9.58
N THR A 101 -0.71 -18.47 -8.44
CA THR A 101 -2.05 -18.09 -7.97
C THR A 101 -2.04 -17.76 -6.49
N LEU A 102 -2.31 -16.50 -6.18
CA LEU A 102 -2.45 -15.97 -4.82
C LEU A 102 -3.93 -15.83 -4.46
N GLN A 103 -4.35 -16.42 -3.36
CA GLN A 103 -5.63 -16.12 -2.73
C GLN A 103 -5.46 -15.03 -1.68
N ILE A 104 -6.30 -14.00 -1.74
CA ILE A 104 -6.41 -12.92 -0.76
C ILE A 104 -7.77 -13.04 -0.09
N GLN A 105 -7.77 -13.35 1.20
CA GLN A 105 -8.99 -13.33 2.02
C GLN A 105 -9.04 -12.03 2.81
N TYR A 106 -10.18 -11.34 2.81
CA TYR A 106 -10.33 -10.04 3.48
C TYR A 106 -11.72 -9.86 4.09
N ASP A 107 -11.84 -8.98 5.08
CA ASP A 107 -13.14 -8.55 5.64
C ASP A 107 -13.89 -7.68 4.62
N LYS A 108 -15.11 -8.07 4.24
CA LYS A 108 -15.92 -7.35 3.24
C LYS A 108 -16.33 -5.93 3.65
N LYS A 109 -16.19 -5.56 4.92
CA LYS A 109 -16.47 -4.20 5.42
C LYS A 109 -15.36 -3.21 5.10
N LEU A 110 -14.18 -3.70 4.73
CA LEU A 110 -13.08 -2.86 4.28
C LEU A 110 -13.48 -2.14 2.99
N ARG A 111 -13.07 -0.88 2.85
CA ARG A 111 -13.25 -0.15 1.61
C ARG A 111 -12.05 -0.41 0.71
N THR A 112 -12.33 -0.87 -0.50
CA THR A 112 -11.32 -1.27 -1.48
C THR A 112 -11.02 -0.14 -2.47
N PHE A 113 -9.74 0.17 -2.66
CA PHE A 113 -9.25 1.15 -3.63
C PHE A 113 -8.54 0.50 -4.83
N THR A 114 -7.88 -0.62 -4.61
CA THR A 114 -7.20 -1.38 -5.65
C THR A 114 -7.49 -2.86 -5.43
N GLN A 115 -7.84 -3.56 -6.50
CA GLN A 115 -8.14 -5.00 -6.49
C GLN A 115 -7.86 -5.57 -7.88
N LYS A 116 -6.60 -5.94 -8.13
CA LYS A 116 -6.19 -6.48 -9.44
C LYS A 116 -6.35 -7.99 -9.47
N GLU A 117 -6.85 -8.50 -10.60
CA GLU A 117 -7.00 -9.94 -10.85
C GLU A 117 -5.69 -10.60 -11.31
N LYS A 118 -4.74 -9.81 -11.82
CA LYS A 118 -3.44 -10.30 -12.28
C LYS A 118 -2.32 -9.27 -12.07
N VAL A 119 -1.19 -9.72 -11.53
CA VAL A 119 0.00 -8.88 -11.29
C VAL A 119 1.26 -9.72 -11.53
N ASN A 120 2.21 -9.23 -12.33
CA ASN A 120 3.51 -9.89 -12.56
C ASN A 120 3.42 -11.38 -12.92
N GLY A 121 2.41 -11.75 -13.73
CA GLY A 121 2.16 -13.13 -14.13
C GLY A 121 1.36 -13.97 -13.13
N VAL A 122 1.09 -13.46 -11.93
CA VAL A 122 0.32 -14.13 -10.87
C VAL A 122 -1.16 -13.78 -10.99
N THR A 123 -2.02 -14.79 -10.99
CA THR A 123 -3.48 -14.68 -10.84
C THR A 123 -3.84 -14.44 -9.38
N VAL A 124 -4.78 -13.54 -9.13
CA VAL A 124 -5.23 -13.17 -7.78
C VAL A 124 -6.70 -13.51 -7.60
N VAL A 125 -7.01 -14.33 -6.61
CA VAL A 125 -8.37 -14.76 -6.26
C VAL A 125 -8.76 -14.15 -4.93
N TYR A 126 -9.95 -13.55 -4.90
CA TYR A 126 -10.45 -12.84 -3.73
C TYR A 126 -11.53 -13.65 -3.01
N VAL A 127 -11.45 -13.72 -1.68
CA VAL A 127 -12.47 -14.38 -0.84
C VAL A 127 -12.87 -13.45 0.29
N GLU A 128 -14.10 -12.98 0.25
CA GLU A 128 -14.69 -12.16 1.31
C GLU A 128 -14.99 -13.01 2.56
N LYS A 129 -14.80 -12.42 3.73
CA LYS A 129 -15.21 -12.94 5.04
C LYS A 129 -16.31 -12.10 5.67
#